data_AF-A0A948CX33-F1
#
_entry.id   AF-A0A948CX33-F1
#
_cell.length_a   1.000
_cell.length_b   1.000
_cell.length_c   1.000
_cell.angle_alpha   90.00
_cell.angle_beta   90.00
_cell.angle_gamma   90.00
#
_symmetry.space_group_name_H-M   'P 1'
#
loop_
_entity.id
_entity.type
_entity.pdbx_description
1 polymer ?
#
loop_
_entity_poly.entity_id
_entity_poly.type
_entity_poly.pdbx_seq_one_letter_code
_entity_poly.pdbx_strand_id
1 'polypeptide(L)'
;MRVALIHDHLAQDGGAENVLKVLASLFPDAPIYTLLCEKKNIDKYYSQRHIETSIIQKLPGGVSHYQWYMPLMPMVVEFFDLSSYDVVISDSSSFAKGVITSTHTLHICYCHTPTRYLWSDTHQYINELKYNKFYVGLAKDGQPDNFVIFRPKKSNTTMEIRLEQTAETDKLIEDASLDLMEYDNKWNRYRIRISKQDLTKNKELIVNLLKMAYGKT
;
A
#
# COMPACT_ATOMS: atom_id res chain seq x y z
N MET A 1 6.41 9.39 -39.73
CA MET A 1 7.05 9.07 -38.45
C MET A 1 5.96 8.59 -37.50
N ARG A 2 6.01 7.32 -37.08
CA ARG A 2 5.06 6.70 -36.16
C ARG A 2 5.56 6.86 -34.73
N VAL A 3 4.74 7.48 -33.90
CA VAL A 3 5.05 7.77 -32.50
C VAL A 3 4.10 6.99 -31.60
N ALA A 4 4.62 6.36 -30.55
CA ALA A 4 3.82 5.81 -29.46
C ALA A 4 4.15 6.52 -28.15
N LEU A 5 3.11 6.73 -27.33
CA LEU A 5 3.24 7.24 -25.97
C LEU A 5 3.04 6.09 -25.00
N ILE A 6 3.86 5.99 -23.95
CA ILE A 6 3.64 5.03 -22.85
C ILE A 6 3.67 5.73 -21.50
N HIS A 7 2.70 5.42 -20.65
CA HIS A 7 2.49 6.05 -19.34
C HIS A 7 2.36 4.98 -18.24
N ASP A 8 2.75 5.32 -17.01
CA ASP A 8 2.73 4.36 -15.90
C ASP A 8 1.31 3.86 -15.58
N HIS A 9 0.37 4.76 -15.28
CA HIS A 9 -1.03 4.41 -15.03
C HIS A 9 -1.95 5.63 -15.12
N LEU A 10 -3.20 5.44 -15.52
CA LEU A 10 -4.24 6.48 -15.58
C LEU A 10 -5.30 6.31 -14.49
N ALA A 11 -4.88 5.97 -13.27
CA ALA A 11 -5.76 5.82 -12.12
C ALA A 11 -6.11 7.15 -11.44
N GLN A 12 -5.24 8.15 -11.54
CA GLN A 12 -5.40 9.45 -10.87
C GLN A 12 -5.12 10.59 -11.85
N ASP A 13 -5.43 11.82 -11.44
CA ASP A 13 -5.11 13.03 -12.19
C ASP A 13 -4.06 13.81 -11.41
N GLY A 14 -2.84 13.88 -11.93
CA GLY A 14 -1.68 14.46 -11.27
C GLY A 14 -0.71 15.14 -12.24
N GLY A 15 0.51 15.38 -11.74
CA GLY A 15 1.54 16.08 -12.51
C GLY A 15 1.97 15.32 -13.76
N ALA A 16 2.12 14.00 -13.66
CA ALA A 16 2.48 13.16 -14.79
C ALA A 16 1.37 13.15 -15.84
N GLU A 17 0.10 13.01 -15.44
CA GLU A 17 -1.02 13.04 -16.38
C GLU A 17 -1.17 14.39 -17.10
N ASN A 18 -0.76 15.49 -16.48
CA ASN A 18 -0.70 16.78 -17.17
C ASN A 18 0.39 16.84 -18.24
N VAL A 19 1.54 16.21 -18.00
CA VAL A 19 2.59 16.06 -19.02
C VAL A 19 2.08 15.17 -20.15
N LEU A 20 1.45 14.03 -19.84
CA LEU A 20 0.84 13.17 -20.85
C LEU A 20 -0.20 13.91 -21.71
N LYS A 21 -1.04 14.77 -21.14
CA LYS A 21 -2.00 15.59 -21.91
C LYS A 21 -1.29 16.48 -22.94
N VAL A 22 -0.15 17.07 -22.58
CA VAL A 22 0.66 17.89 -23.49
C VAL A 22 1.34 17.01 -24.54
N LEU A 23 1.92 15.86 -24.16
CA LEU A 23 2.50 14.93 -25.13
C LEU A 23 1.45 14.43 -26.13
N ALA A 24 0.26 14.10 -25.64
CA ALA A 24 -0.86 13.70 -26.48
C ALA A 24 -1.28 14.84 -27.41
N SER A 25 -1.32 16.10 -26.97
CA SER A 25 -1.66 17.22 -27.86
C SER A 25 -0.60 17.49 -28.93
N LEU A 26 0.68 17.27 -28.61
CA LEU A 26 1.78 17.35 -29.57
C LEU A 26 1.76 16.21 -30.61
N PHE A 27 1.27 15.03 -30.22
CA PHE A 27 1.14 13.87 -31.08
C PHE A 27 -0.31 13.36 -31.12
N PRO A 28 -1.21 14.00 -31.89
CA PRO A 28 -2.65 13.67 -31.93
C PRO A 28 -2.95 12.21 -32.32
N ASP A 29 -2.17 11.67 -33.26
CA ASP A 29 -2.37 10.33 -33.82
C ASP A 29 -1.63 9.23 -33.05
N ALA A 30 -0.82 9.60 -32.05
CA ALA A 30 -0.05 8.62 -31.29
C ALA A 30 -0.95 7.84 -30.32
N PRO A 31 -0.93 6.50 -30.35
CA PRO A 31 -1.59 5.69 -29.35
C PRO A 31 -0.90 5.80 -28.00
N ILE A 32 -1.68 5.61 -26.93
CA ILE A 32 -1.22 5.68 -25.54
C ILE A 32 -1.27 4.28 -24.94
N TYR A 33 -0.12 3.77 -24.54
CA TYR A 33 0.04 2.53 -23.81
C TYR A 33 0.09 2.81 -22.31
N THR A 34 -0.60 2.04 -21.48
CA THR A 34 -0.61 2.23 -20.02
C THR A 34 -0.80 0.92 -19.28
N LEU A 35 -0.21 0.74 -18.09
CA LEU A 35 -0.42 -0.50 -17.33
C LEU A 35 -1.89 -0.69 -16.95
N LEU A 36 -2.55 0.39 -16.56
CA LEU A 36 -3.95 0.40 -16.19
C LEU A 36 -4.55 1.79 -16.33
N CYS A 37 -5.87 1.86 -16.35
CA CYS A 37 -6.63 3.10 -16.41
C CYS A 37 -7.96 2.99 -15.69
N GLU A 38 -8.42 4.11 -15.13
CA GLU A 38 -9.81 4.26 -14.73
C GLU A 38 -10.65 4.78 -15.91
N LYS A 39 -11.77 4.10 -16.17
CA LYS A 39 -12.69 4.47 -17.26
C LYS A 39 -13.15 5.93 -17.16
N LYS A 40 -13.39 6.42 -15.93
CA LYS A 40 -13.76 7.81 -15.66
C LYS A 40 -12.73 8.82 -16.16
N ASN A 41 -11.44 8.51 -16.04
CA ASN A 41 -10.36 9.39 -16.51
C ASN A 41 -10.22 9.35 -18.03
N ILE A 42 -10.43 8.18 -18.64
CA ILE A 42 -10.47 8.04 -20.10
C ILE A 42 -11.63 8.87 -20.67
N ASP A 43 -12.85 8.67 -20.19
CA ASP A 43 -14.03 9.34 -20.71
C ASP A 43 -13.91 10.87 -20.58
N LYS A 44 -13.21 11.35 -19.54
CA LYS A 44 -13.01 12.78 -19.28
C LYS A 44 -11.93 13.42 -20.16
N TYR A 45 -10.80 12.75 -20.39
CA TYR A 45 -9.62 13.40 -21.00
C TYR A 45 -9.16 12.77 -22.31
N TYR A 46 -9.53 11.53 -22.59
CA TYR A 46 -8.97 10.71 -23.67
C TYR A 46 -10.04 9.95 -24.47
N SER A 47 -11.28 10.42 -24.47
CA SER A 47 -12.44 9.73 -25.08
C SER A 47 -12.30 9.49 -26.59
N GLN A 48 -11.47 10.27 -27.27
CA GLN A 48 -11.18 10.14 -28.71
C GLN A 48 -9.80 9.54 -29.00
N ARG A 49 -9.09 9.03 -27.99
CA ARG A 49 -7.73 8.50 -28.13
C ARG A 49 -7.73 6.99 -28.16
N HIS A 50 -6.78 6.43 -28.92
CA HIS A 50 -6.48 5.01 -28.85
C HIS A 50 -5.64 4.73 -27.61
N ILE A 51 -6.23 4.06 -26.62
CA ILE A 51 -5.56 3.65 -25.38
C ILE A 51 -5.46 2.13 -25.35
N GLU A 52 -4.25 1.62 -25.20
CA GLU A 52 -3.97 0.21 -24.99
C GLU A 52 -3.53 -0.03 -23.55
N THR A 53 -4.23 -0.94 -22.88
CA THR A 53 -3.96 -1.28 -21.47
C THR A 53 -3.30 -2.64 -21.34
N SER A 54 -2.48 -2.84 -20.31
CA SER A 54 -1.85 -4.13 -20.05
C SER A 54 -2.84 -5.23 -19.61
N ILE A 55 -2.33 -6.46 -19.49
CA ILE A 55 -3.09 -7.59 -18.95
C ILE A 55 -3.63 -7.34 -17.53
N ILE A 56 -2.97 -6.50 -16.72
CA ILE A 56 -3.39 -6.16 -15.35
C ILE A 56 -4.79 -5.55 -15.36
N GLN A 57 -5.17 -4.78 -16.39
CA GLN A 57 -6.50 -4.20 -16.52
C GLN A 57 -7.63 -5.25 -16.44
N LYS A 58 -7.37 -6.49 -16.89
CA LYS A 58 -8.35 -7.58 -16.94
C LYS A 58 -8.29 -8.51 -15.72
N LEU A 59 -7.31 -8.35 -14.83
CA LEU A 59 -7.14 -9.19 -13.65
C LEU A 59 -8.11 -8.80 -12.53
N PRO A 60 -8.49 -9.73 -11.63
CA PRO A 60 -9.42 -9.45 -10.54
C PRO A 60 -8.89 -8.38 -9.59
N GLY A 61 -9.53 -7.22 -9.57
CA GLY A 61 -9.06 -6.07 -8.78
C GLY A 61 -7.89 -5.32 -9.44
N GLY A 62 -7.61 -5.53 -10.72
CA GLY A 62 -6.51 -4.87 -11.43
C GLY A 62 -6.55 -3.34 -11.40
N VAL A 63 -7.75 -2.74 -11.39
CA VAL A 63 -7.93 -1.28 -11.25
C VAL A 63 -8.09 -0.87 -9.79
N SER A 64 -8.93 -1.57 -9.01
CA SER A 64 -9.26 -1.18 -7.63
C SER A 64 -8.18 -1.52 -6.60
N HIS A 65 -7.34 -2.52 -6.88
CA HIS A 65 -6.28 -3.03 -6.02
C HIS A 65 -4.97 -3.18 -6.81
N TYR A 66 -4.68 -2.25 -7.73
CA TYR A 66 -3.50 -2.29 -8.58
C TYR A 66 -2.18 -2.45 -7.81
N GLN A 67 -2.13 -1.97 -6.56
CA GLN A 67 -0.99 -2.13 -5.66
C GLN A 67 -0.59 -3.59 -5.44
N TRP A 68 -1.53 -4.54 -5.50
CA TRP A 68 -1.23 -5.98 -5.39
C TRP A 68 -0.42 -6.50 -6.57
N TYR A 69 -0.53 -5.84 -7.73
CA TYR A 69 0.16 -6.20 -8.96
C TYR A 69 1.50 -5.48 -9.13
N MET A 70 1.86 -4.58 -8.21
CA MET A 70 3.14 -3.83 -8.24
C MET A 70 4.37 -4.71 -8.51
N PRO A 71 4.55 -5.90 -7.89
CA PRO A 71 5.70 -6.75 -8.17
C PRO A 71 5.76 -7.28 -9.60
N LEU A 72 4.62 -7.35 -10.30
CA LEU A 72 4.50 -7.86 -11.67
C LEU A 72 4.58 -6.74 -12.72
N MET A 73 4.37 -5.48 -12.33
CA MET A 73 4.33 -4.35 -13.25
C MET A 73 5.58 -4.19 -14.13
N PRO A 74 6.83 -4.36 -13.64
CA PRO A 74 8.01 -4.28 -14.51
C PRO A 74 7.92 -5.25 -15.70
N MET A 75 7.61 -6.51 -15.43
CA MET A 75 7.48 -7.55 -16.45
C MET A 75 6.29 -7.27 -17.38
N VAL A 76 5.18 -6.76 -16.86
CA VAL A 76 4.00 -6.46 -17.67
C VAL A 76 4.24 -5.30 -18.63
N VAL A 77 5.06 -4.31 -18.27
CA VAL A 77 5.46 -3.23 -19.21
C VAL A 77 6.21 -3.80 -20.42
N GLU A 78 7.05 -4.81 -20.21
CA GLU A 78 7.84 -5.43 -21.28
C GLU A 78 6.99 -6.20 -22.30
N PHE A 79 5.73 -6.51 -21.99
CA PHE A 79 4.82 -7.21 -22.90
C PHE A 79 4.18 -6.33 -23.97
N PHE A 80 4.33 -5.01 -23.89
CA PHE A 80 3.85 -4.13 -24.94
C PHE A 80 4.73 -4.26 -26.19
N ASP A 81 4.12 -4.60 -27.32
CA ASP A 81 4.81 -4.62 -28.60
C ASP A 81 4.82 -3.21 -29.23
N LEU A 82 5.94 -2.51 -29.04
CA LEU A 82 6.20 -1.19 -29.64
C LEU A 82 7.19 -1.25 -30.80
N SER A 83 7.49 -2.44 -31.33
CA SER A 83 8.48 -2.64 -32.40
C SER A 83 8.13 -1.93 -33.71
N SER A 84 6.85 -1.63 -33.92
CA SER A 84 6.34 -0.97 -35.12
C SER A 84 6.47 0.56 -35.09
N TYR A 85 6.97 1.18 -34.02
CA TYR A 85 7.09 2.64 -33.93
C TYR A 85 8.51 3.12 -34.21
N ASP A 86 8.61 4.30 -34.84
CA ASP A 86 9.90 4.94 -35.11
C ASP A 86 10.42 5.64 -33.84
N VAL A 87 9.50 6.19 -33.03
CA VAL A 87 9.77 6.86 -31.77
C VAL A 87 8.80 6.37 -30.69
N VAL A 88 9.33 6.07 -29.50
CA VAL A 88 8.56 5.80 -28.29
C VAL A 88 8.89 6.87 -27.26
N ILE A 89 7.87 7.54 -26.75
CA ILE A 89 8.01 8.52 -25.66
C ILE A 89 7.37 7.92 -24.42
N SER A 90 8.20 7.66 -23.40
CA SER A 90 7.74 7.23 -22.09
C SER A 90 7.59 8.41 -21.15
N ASP A 91 6.42 8.56 -20.56
CA ASP A 91 6.12 9.49 -19.48
C ASP A 91 6.07 8.68 -18.18
N SER A 92 7.16 8.70 -17.39
CA SER A 92 7.32 7.73 -16.31
C SER A 92 8.01 8.29 -15.08
N SER A 93 7.40 8.02 -13.93
CA SER A 93 8.06 8.05 -12.62
C SER A 93 8.56 6.66 -12.22
N SER A 94 7.88 5.60 -12.67
CA SER A 94 8.02 4.22 -12.21
C SER A 94 8.46 3.23 -13.30
N PHE A 95 7.55 2.50 -13.96
CA PHE A 95 7.89 1.30 -14.74
C PHE A 95 7.78 1.48 -16.26
N ALA A 96 7.01 2.43 -16.78
CA ALA A 96 6.78 2.60 -18.22
C ALA A 96 8.07 2.87 -19.04
N LYS A 97 9.09 3.46 -18.42
CA LYS A 97 10.44 3.61 -19.00
C LYS A 97 11.18 2.28 -19.22
N GLY A 98 10.70 1.18 -18.66
CA GLY A 98 11.28 -0.16 -18.83
C GLY A 98 10.75 -0.92 -20.06
N VAL A 99 9.96 -0.28 -20.92
CA VAL A 99 9.43 -0.95 -22.12
C VAL A 99 10.55 -1.39 -23.06
N ILE A 100 10.37 -2.56 -23.65
CA ILE A 100 11.31 -3.12 -24.63
C ILE A 100 10.92 -2.61 -26.02
N THR A 101 11.83 -1.88 -26.66
CA THR A 101 11.68 -1.40 -28.03
C THR A 101 12.63 -2.11 -28.99
N SER A 102 12.38 -1.99 -30.29
CA SER A 102 13.33 -2.43 -31.33
C SER A 102 14.62 -1.62 -31.26
N THR A 103 15.73 -2.21 -31.73
CA THR A 103 17.04 -1.53 -31.86
C THR A 103 17.01 -0.34 -32.82
N HIS A 104 15.98 -0.24 -33.67
CA HIS A 104 15.79 0.85 -34.63
C HIS A 104 14.81 1.92 -34.13
N THR A 105 14.17 1.71 -32.97
CA THR A 105 13.21 2.63 -32.37
C THR A 105 13.95 3.59 -31.43
N LEU A 106 13.74 4.89 -31.62
CA LEU A 106 14.25 5.88 -30.67
C LEU A 106 13.34 5.93 -29.43
N HIS A 107 13.88 5.58 -28.27
CA HIS A 107 13.16 5.65 -27.00
C HIS A 107 13.59 6.87 -26.18
N ILE A 108 12.63 7.73 -25.85
CA ILE A 108 12.84 8.94 -25.04
C ILE A 108 12.04 8.81 -23.74
N CYS A 109 12.69 8.99 -22.58
CA CYS A 109 12.02 9.08 -21.28
C CYS A 109 11.86 10.54 -20.84
N TYR A 110 10.62 10.98 -20.70
CA TYR A 110 10.30 12.06 -19.78
C TYR A 110 10.24 11.49 -18.36
N CYS A 111 11.36 11.60 -17.67
CA CYS A 111 11.57 10.98 -16.38
C CYS A 111 11.19 11.96 -15.26
N HIS A 112 10.11 11.65 -14.53
CA HIS A 112 9.66 12.40 -13.36
C HIS A 112 10.55 12.16 -12.14
N THR A 113 10.21 12.79 -11.01
CA THR A 113 10.85 12.47 -9.73
C THR A 113 10.78 10.95 -9.49
N PRO A 114 11.91 10.29 -9.21
CA PRO A 114 11.96 8.84 -9.03
C PRO A 114 10.96 8.37 -7.97
N THR A 115 10.46 7.15 -8.15
CA THR A 115 9.51 6.48 -7.27
C THR A 115 9.97 6.48 -5.81
N ARG A 116 9.55 7.46 -5.01
CA ARG A 116 10.08 7.66 -3.64
C ARG A 116 9.88 6.46 -2.72
N TYR A 117 8.74 5.77 -2.84
CA TYR A 117 8.47 4.57 -2.05
C TYR A 117 9.38 3.37 -2.40
N LEU A 118 10.09 3.39 -3.53
CA LEU A 118 11.11 2.39 -3.87
C LEU A 118 12.51 2.81 -3.39
N TRP A 119 12.81 4.11 -3.38
CA TRP A 119 14.19 4.60 -3.29
C TRP A 119 14.53 5.34 -1.99
N SER A 120 13.67 6.23 -1.50
CA SER A 120 13.97 7.12 -0.38
C SER A 120 13.10 6.87 0.86
N ASP A 121 11.81 6.61 0.63
CA ASP A 121 10.80 6.64 1.68
C ASP A 121 10.28 5.24 2.00
N THR A 122 10.97 4.18 1.55
CA THR A 122 10.52 2.78 1.64
C THR A 122 10.09 2.39 3.06
N HIS A 123 10.94 2.69 4.06
CA HIS A 123 10.64 2.36 5.46
C HIS A 123 9.48 3.17 6.03
N GLN A 124 9.40 4.46 5.68
CA GLN A 124 8.30 5.32 6.11
C GLN A 124 6.98 4.85 5.50
N TYR A 125 6.96 4.58 4.20
CA TYR A 125 5.80 4.10 3.47
C TYR A 125 5.28 2.79 4.06
N ILE A 126 6.16 1.80 4.32
CA ILE A 126 5.80 0.53 4.96
C ILE A 126 5.20 0.73 6.36
N ASN A 127 5.76 1.63 7.17
CA ASN A 127 5.28 1.90 8.52
C ASN A 127 3.88 2.55 8.52
N GLU A 128 3.53 3.31 7.48
CA GLU A 128 2.23 3.98 7.34
C GLU A 128 1.12 3.06 6.78
N LEU A 129 1.44 1.91 6.18
CA LEU A 129 0.44 0.98 5.64
C LEU A 129 -0.41 0.34 6.76
N LYS A 130 -1.68 0.74 6.83
CA LYS A 130 -2.64 0.26 7.85
C LYS A 130 -3.15 -1.18 7.60
N TYR A 131 -2.93 -1.72 6.40
CA TYR A 131 -3.70 -2.87 5.87
C TYR A 131 -3.04 -4.24 6.07
N ASN A 132 -1.80 -4.31 6.58
CA ASN A 132 -1.07 -5.59 6.74
C ASN A 132 -1.20 -6.24 8.12
N LYS A 133 -2.15 -5.80 8.96
CA LYS A 133 -2.21 -6.22 10.37
C LYS A 133 -3.52 -6.94 10.64
N PHE A 134 -3.45 -8.25 10.93
CA PHE A 134 -4.57 -9.05 11.47
C PHE A 134 -4.93 -8.68 12.93
N TYR A 135 -4.60 -7.46 13.32
CA TYR A 135 -4.72 -6.96 14.67
C TYR A 135 -4.94 -5.45 14.64
N VAL A 136 -5.61 -4.94 15.66
CA VAL A 136 -5.72 -3.51 15.93
C VAL A 136 -4.58 -3.12 16.88
N GLY A 137 -3.70 -2.22 16.46
CA GLY A 137 -2.63 -1.66 17.28
C GLY A 137 -2.84 -0.16 17.49
N LEU A 138 -2.07 0.43 18.39
CA LEU A 138 -2.07 1.89 18.62
C LEU A 138 -0.89 2.55 17.90
N ALA A 139 -0.98 3.87 17.73
CA ALA A 139 0.04 4.69 17.11
C ALA A 139 0.33 5.92 17.96
N LYS A 140 1.58 6.37 17.97
CA LYS A 140 2.07 7.57 18.62
C LYS A 140 2.71 8.46 17.55
N ASP A 141 2.27 9.71 17.45
CA ASP A 141 2.77 10.69 16.48
C ASP A 141 2.79 10.17 15.02
N GLY A 142 1.75 9.41 14.64
CA GLY A 142 1.63 8.81 13.31
C GLY A 142 2.45 7.53 13.10
N GLN A 143 3.33 7.17 14.03
CA GLN A 143 4.11 5.93 13.98
C GLN A 143 3.42 4.80 14.75
N PRO A 144 3.33 3.58 14.21
CA PRO A 144 2.78 2.45 14.95
C PRO A 144 3.60 2.14 16.22
N ASP A 145 2.95 2.28 17.38
CA ASP A 145 3.51 1.92 18.68
C ASP A 145 2.69 0.77 19.24
N ASN A 146 3.12 -0.45 18.90
CA ASN A 146 2.39 -1.68 19.24
C ASN A 146 2.66 -2.13 20.68
N PHE A 147 2.71 -1.20 21.65
CA PHE A 147 2.77 -1.51 23.08
C PHE A 147 1.54 -2.32 23.53
N VAL A 148 0.42 -2.21 22.81
CA VAL A 148 -0.72 -3.13 22.90
C VAL A 148 -1.17 -3.55 21.50
N ILE A 149 -1.56 -4.82 21.38
CA ILE A 149 -2.12 -5.42 20.17
C ILE A 149 -3.47 -6.06 20.55
N PHE A 150 -4.50 -5.82 19.75
CA PHE A 150 -5.81 -6.45 19.90
C PHE A 150 -6.09 -7.37 18.72
N ARG A 151 -6.36 -8.65 18.99
CA ARG A 151 -6.77 -9.63 17.98
C ARG A 151 -8.27 -9.93 18.17
N PRO A 152 -9.15 -9.28 17.41
CA PRO A 152 -10.58 -9.50 17.53
C PRO A 152 -10.95 -10.91 17.04
N LYS A 153 -11.81 -11.59 17.81
CA LYS A 153 -12.48 -12.85 17.43
C LYS A 153 -13.99 -12.65 17.53
N LYS A 154 -14.76 -13.64 17.07
CA LYS A 154 -16.23 -13.56 17.01
C LYS A 154 -16.90 -13.23 18.35
N SER A 155 -16.37 -13.73 19.47
CA SER A 155 -16.97 -13.60 20.81
C SER A 155 -16.11 -12.87 21.84
N ASN A 156 -14.84 -12.63 21.55
CA ASN A 156 -13.88 -12.01 22.47
C ASN A 156 -12.77 -11.31 21.68
N THR A 157 -11.95 -10.53 22.36
CA THR A 157 -10.71 -9.96 21.81
C THR A 157 -9.54 -10.43 22.65
N THR A 158 -8.49 -10.95 22.02
CA THR A 158 -7.23 -11.18 22.71
C THR A 158 -6.45 -9.87 22.73
N MET A 159 -6.19 -9.35 23.93
CA MET A 159 -5.37 -8.18 24.18
C MET A 159 -3.95 -8.64 24.57
N GLU A 160 -2.95 -8.27 23.77
CA GLU A 160 -1.55 -8.58 23.99
C GLU A 160 -0.81 -7.31 24.44
N ILE A 161 -0.58 -7.18 25.74
CA ILE A 161 0.02 -5.97 26.35
C ILE A 161 1.52 -6.19 26.55
N ARG A 162 2.35 -5.32 26.01
CA ARG A 162 3.81 -5.35 26.17
C ARG A 162 4.21 -4.82 27.54
N LEU A 163 4.41 -5.73 28.49
CA LEU A 163 4.79 -5.49 29.87
C LEU A 163 5.71 -6.61 30.34
N GLU A 164 6.71 -6.29 31.15
CA GLU A 164 7.53 -7.29 31.82
C GLU A 164 6.69 -8.09 32.82
N GLN A 165 6.93 -9.40 32.90
CA GLN A 165 6.25 -10.25 33.86
C GLN A 165 6.68 -9.90 35.28
N THR A 166 5.71 -9.58 36.14
CA THR A 166 5.97 -9.36 37.57
C THR A 166 4.88 -10.03 38.39
N ALA A 167 5.22 -10.49 39.60
CA ALA A 167 4.27 -11.09 40.51
C ALA A 167 3.11 -10.14 40.88
N GLU A 168 3.37 -8.82 40.89
CA GLU A 168 2.36 -7.80 41.13
C GLU A 168 1.34 -7.73 39.99
N THR A 169 1.80 -7.68 38.74
CA THR A 169 0.91 -7.68 37.56
C THR A 169 0.13 -8.98 37.44
N ASP A 170 0.76 -10.12 37.70
CA ASP A 170 0.11 -11.44 37.68
C ASP A 170 -1.05 -11.47 38.67
N LYS A 171 -0.80 -11.02 39.90
CA LYS A 171 -1.80 -10.94 40.95
C LYS A 171 -2.95 -9.98 40.62
N LEU A 172 -2.66 -8.81 40.04
CA LEU A 172 -3.69 -7.86 39.61
C LEU A 172 -4.64 -8.45 38.56
N ILE A 173 -4.11 -9.25 37.63
CA ILE A 173 -4.90 -9.91 36.58
C ILE A 173 -5.76 -11.02 37.19
N GLU A 174 -5.18 -11.81 38.10
CA GLU A 174 -5.87 -12.89 38.81
C GLU A 174 -7.01 -12.38 39.71
N ASP A 175 -6.76 -11.35 40.52
CA ASP A 175 -7.73 -10.73 41.44
C ASP A 175 -8.94 -10.15 40.68
N ALA A 176 -8.73 -9.65 39.46
CA ALA A 176 -9.80 -9.14 38.60
C ALA A 176 -10.55 -10.23 37.82
N SER A 177 -10.15 -11.50 37.98
CA SER A 177 -10.68 -12.66 37.26
C SER A 177 -10.61 -12.50 35.74
N LEU A 178 -9.56 -11.86 35.23
CA LEU A 178 -9.33 -11.75 33.79
C LEU A 178 -8.73 -13.05 33.25
N ASP A 179 -9.22 -13.50 32.08
CA ASP A 179 -8.74 -14.73 31.41
C ASP A 179 -7.35 -14.52 30.82
N LEU A 180 -6.32 -14.76 31.63
CA LEU A 180 -4.92 -14.79 31.20
C LEU A 180 -4.64 -16.09 30.46
N MET A 181 -4.34 -16.00 29.16
CA MET A 181 -4.01 -17.17 28.35
C MET A 181 -2.60 -17.67 28.60
N GLU A 182 -1.61 -16.78 28.43
CA GLU A 182 -0.18 -17.06 28.61
C GLU A 182 0.61 -15.75 28.68
N TYR A 183 1.81 -15.82 29.24
CA TYR A 183 2.83 -14.78 29.11
C TYR A 183 3.83 -15.16 28.01
N ASP A 184 3.95 -14.30 26.99
CA ASP A 184 4.86 -14.45 25.87
C ASP A 184 6.25 -13.89 26.23
N ASN A 185 7.13 -14.77 26.68
CA ASN A 185 8.51 -14.44 27.04
C ASN A 185 9.35 -13.89 25.88
N LYS A 186 9.02 -14.21 24.62
CA LYS A 186 9.80 -13.76 23.47
C LYS A 186 9.59 -12.27 23.19
N TRP A 187 8.37 -11.79 23.43
CA TRP A 187 7.97 -10.42 23.11
C TRP A 187 7.60 -9.58 24.34
N ASN A 188 7.77 -10.15 25.55
CA ASN A 188 7.36 -9.59 26.83
C ASN A 188 5.90 -9.14 26.81
N ARG A 189 4.98 -10.08 26.55
CA ARG A 189 3.55 -9.75 26.44
C ARG A 189 2.66 -10.62 27.30
N TYR A 190 1.77 -9.97 28.03
CA TYR A 190 0.59 -10.63 28.60
C TYR A 190 -0.47 -10.83 27.53
N ARG A 191 -0.92 -12.07 27.32
CA ARG A 191 -2.04 -12.37 26.41
C ARG A 191 -3.31 -12.60 27.21
N ILE A 192 -4.18 -11.60 27.25
CA ILE A 192 -5.41 -11.61 28.06
C ILE A 192 -6.61 -11.67 27.12
N ARG A 193 -7.53 -12.61 27.33
CA ARG A 193 -8.81 -12.65 26.63
C ARG A 193 -9.78 -11.71 27.32
N ILE A 194 -10.34 -10.80 26.54
CA ILE A 194 -11.27 -9.77 27.01
C ILE A 194 -12.63 -10.00 26.36
N SER A 195 -13.67 -10.20 27.17
CA SER A 195 -15.08 -10.22 26.76
C SER A 195 -15.73 -8.84 26.93
N LYS A 196 -16.97 -8.69 26.44
CA LYS A 196 -17.75 -7.45 26.65
C LYS A 196 -18.03 -7.17 28.13
N GLN A 197 -18.17 -8.20 28.95
CA GLN A 197 -18.44 -8.05 30.38
C GLN A 197 -17.19 -7.55 31.12
N ASP A 198 -16.02 -8.07 30.76
CA ASP A 198 -14.73 -7.67 31.36
C ASP A 198 -14.42 -6.19 31.11
N LEU A 199 -14.75 -5.69 29.91
CA LEU A 199 -14.63 -4.27 29.59
C LEU A 199 -15.46 -3.35 30.49
N THR A 200 -16.61 -3.84 30.95
CA THR A 200 -17.51 -3.06 31.82
C THR A 200 -17.07 -3.17 33.27
N LYS A 201 -16.74 -4.39 33.73
CA LYS A 201 -16.39 -4.70 35.12
C LYS A 201 -14.98 -4.23 35.51
N ASN A 202 -14.01 -4.43 34.62
CA ASN A 202 -12.58 -4.26 34.89
C ASN A 202 -11.97 -3.08 34.11
N LYS A 203 -12.79 -2.10 33.70
CA LYS A 203 -12.38 -0.97 32.86
C LYS A 203 -11.14 -0.25 33.41
N GLU A 204 -11.15 0.06 34.71
CA GLU A 204 -10.06 0.82 35.35
C GLU A 204 -8.75 0.06 35.35
N LEU A 205 -8.80 -1.24 35.68
CA LEU A 205 -7.62 -2.10 35.63
C LEU A 205 -7.06 -2.22 34.21
N ILE A 206 -7.92 -2.45 33.21
CA ILE A 206 -7.49 -2.54 31.81
C ILE A 206 -6.80 -1.25 31.39
N VAL A 207 -7.39 -0.09 31.71
CA VAL A 207 -6.76 1.21 31.44
C VAL A 207 -5.43 1.37 32.16
N ASN A 208 -5.32 0.90 33.41
CA ASN A 208 -4.07 0.94 34.16
C ASN A 208 -2.97 0.08 33.52
N LEU A 209 -3.29 -1.17 33.14
CA LEU A 209 -2.35 -2.05 32.44
C LEU A 209 -1.85 -1.42 31.13
N LEU A 210 -2.76 -0.79 30.37
CA LEU A 210 -2.39 -0.07 29.15
C LEU A 210 -1.49 1.13 29.45
N LYS A 211 -1.75 1.89 30.51
CA LYS A 211 -0.89 3.01 30.94
C LYS A 211 0.50 2.55 31.37
N MET A 212 0.59 1.44 32.11
CA MET A 212 1.87 0.84 32.49
C MET A 212 2.69 0.45 31.25
N ALA A 213 2.02 -0.04 30.20
CA ALA A 213 2.65 -0.42 28.95
C ALA A 213 3.03 0.77 28.06
N TYR A 214 2.26 1.87 28.14
CA TYR A 214 2.38 3.08 27.32
C TYR A 214 3.66 3.91 27.57
N GLY A 215 4.52 3.52 28.51
CA GLY A 215 5.76 4.23 28.84
C GLY A 215 7.03 3.37 28.88
N LYS A 216 6.95 2.09 28.51
CA LYS A 216 8.09 1.16 28.52
C LYS A 216 8.70 0.93 27.12
N THR A 217 8.49 1.86 26.18
CA THR A 217 9.01 1.81 24.80
C THR A 217 10.47 2.19 24.71
#